data_AF-A0A9E1LZ65-F1
#
_entry.id   AF-A0A9E1LZ65-F1
#
_cell.length_a   1.000
_cell.length_b   1.000
_cell.length_c   1.000
_cell.angle_alpha   90.00
_cell.angle_beta   90.00
_cell.angle_gamma   90.00
#
_symmetry.space_group_name_H-M   'P 1'
#
loop_
_entity.id
_entity.type
_entity.pdbx_description
1 polymer ?
#
loop_
_entity_poly.entity_id
_entity_poly.type
_entity_poly.pdbx_seq_one_letter_code
_entity_poly.pdbx_strand_id
1 'polypeptide(L)'
;VQDDRFEVEVVGWGEGVESWGIRYQKIYGDMLSDQVWDDLDNFLLQTWRKADGTAYPLLATCIDSGGHHTDAVYRFAKERLNRRIFAIKGMGGSGVPFIRNPSKNNRVKAELFILGVDAGKTTIYQRLEVKTPGPNYCHFPSNPEAGYTEEYFKGLTAEKKVVRFVKGRLKEYWEIKDKEHKRNEPLDLRNYATAALAISRPVLKKTDADGTTVQPVKKARGRRQLSGGI
;
A
#
# COMPACT_ATOMS: atom_id res chain seq x y z
N VAL A 1 5.01 8.79 -8.38
CA VAL A 1 5.09 9.67 -9.58
C VAL A 1 6.56 9.89 -9.87
N GLN A 2 7.00 9.82 -11.12
CA GLN A 2 8.38 10.12 -11.52
C GLN A 2 8.38 11.27 -12.54
N ASP A 3 9.55 11.77 -12.94
CA ASP A 3 9.64 12.90 -13.88
C ASP A 3 9.18 12.55 -15.31
N ASP A 4 9.20 11.27 -15.70
CA ASP A 4 8.92 10.79 -17.07
C ASP A 4 7.82 9.72 -17.16
N ARG A 5 7.24 9.32 -16.02
CA ARG A 5 6.27 8.22 -15.95
C ARG A 5 5.50 8.16 -14.64
N PHE A 6 4.37 7.44 -14.69
CA PHE A 6 3.81 6.78 -13.52
C PHE A 6 4.32 5.35 -13.41
N GLU A 7 4.57 4.90 -12.20
CA GLU A 7 4.63 3.48 -11.89
C GLU A 7 3.42 3.14 -11.02
N VAL A 8 2.72 2.06 -11.37
CA VAL A 8 1.48 1.67 -10.73
C VAL A 8 1.53 0.18 -10.40
N GLU A 9 1.15 -0.16 -9.18
CA GLU A 9 0.94 -1.54 -8.76
C GLU A 9 -0.52 -1.75 -8.33
N VAL A 10 -1.15 -2.78 -8.87
CA VAL A 10 -2.47 -3.27 -8.46
C VAL A 10 -2.30 -4.50 -7.59
N VAL A 11 -2.83 -4.45 -6.37
CA VAL A 11 -2.75 -5.52 -5.38
C VAL A 11 -4.15 -5.90 -4.90
N GLY A 12 -4.48 -7.18 -5.02
CA GLY A 12 -5.67 -7.79 -4.42
C GLY A 12 -5.39 -8.21 -2.98
N TRP A 13 -6.41 -8.14 -2.12
CA TRP A 13 -6.30 -8.48 -0.70
C TRP A 13 -7.39 -9.46 -0.28
N GLY A 14 -7.01 -10.45 0.51
CA GLY A 14 -7.89 -11.46 1.07
C GLY A 14 -7.82 -11.53 2.59
N GLU A 15 -8.51 -12.51 3.15
CA GLU A 15 -8.54 -12.74 4.61
C GLU A 15 -7.13 -12.89 5.19
N GLY A 16 -6.92 -12.38 6.40
CA GLY A 16 -5.59 -12.38 7.02
C GLY A 16 -4.58 -11.45 6.34
N VAL A 17 -5.04 -10.55 5.46
CA VAL A 17 -4.18 -9.64 4.68
C VAL A 17 -3.19 -10.41 3.79
N GLU A 18 -3.58 -11.61 3.37
CA GLU A 18 -2.97 -12.29 2.24
C GLU A 18 -3.14 -11.42 0.98
N SER A 19 -2.09 -11.32 0.16
CA SER A 19 -2.05 -10.37 -0.95
C SER A 19 -1.69 -11.02 -2.28
N TRP A 20 -2.24 -10.50 -3.37
CA TRP A 20 -1.95 -10.93 -4.73
C TRP A 20 -1.50 -9.73 -5.56
N GLY A 21 -0.27 -9.78 -6.06
CA GLY A 21 0.13 -8.90 -7.15
C GLY A 21 -0.72 -9.20 -8.38
N ILE A 22 -1.33 -8.17 -8.98
CA ILE A 22 -2.21 -8.34 -10.15
C ILE A 22 -1.56 -7.72 -11.39
N ARG A 23 -1.01 -6.52 -11.25
CA ARG A 23 -0.34 -5.80 -12.33
C ARG A 23 0.66 -4.82 -11.74
N TYR A 24 1.88 -4.85 -12.25
CA TYR A 24 2.82 -3.74 -12.17
C TYR A 24 3.01 -3.18 -13.58
N GLN A 25 2.87 -1.87 -13.73
CA GLN A 25 3.01 -1.21 -15.03
C GLN A 25 3.64 0.17 -14.89
N LYS A 26 4.45 0.53 -15.90
CA LYS A 26 4.96 1.87 -16.12
C LYS A 26 4.13 2.53 -17.21
N ILE A 27 3.61 3.73 -16.95
CA ILE A 27 2.86 4.56 -17.90
C ILE A 27 3.75 5.75 -18.22
N TYR A 28 4.40 5.73 -19.38
CA TYR A 28 5.34 6.76 -19.80
C TYR A 28 4.61 7.93 -20.45
N GLY A 29 5.09 9.15 -20.17
CA GLY A 29 4.56 10.36 -20.77
C GLY A 29 5.16 11.60 -20.16
N ASP A 30 4.90 12.75 -20.79
CA ASP A 30 5.27 14.04 -20.23
C ASP A 30 4.34 14.40 -19.06
N MET A 31 4.90 14.49 -17.86
CA MET A 31 4.18 14.80 -16.63
C MET A 31 3.55 16.21 -16.61
N LEU A 32 3.94 17.08 -17.55
CA LEU A 32 3.33 18.39 -17.79
C LEU A 32 2.14 18.33 -18.76
N SER A 33 1.95 17.23 -19.47
CA SER A 33 0.84 17.02 -20.40
C SER A 33 -0.36 16.37 -19.71
N ASP A 34 -1.57 16.85 -20.00
CA ASP A 34 -2.80 16.24 -19.46
C ASP A 34 -2.98 14.78 -19.92
N GLN A 35 -2.44 14.43 -21.10
CA GLN A 35 -2.58 13.08 -21.67
C GLN A 35 -2.08 11.97 -20.73
N VAL A 36 -0.93 12.14 -20.07
CA VAL A 36 -0.39 11.09 -19.19
C VAL A 36 -1.24 10.91 -17.92
N TRP A 37 -1.89 11.98 -17.47
CA TRP A 37 -2.81 11.94 -16.34
C TRP A 37 -4.13 11.27 -16.72
N ASP A 38 -4.62 11.52 -17.93
CA ASP A 38 -5.78 10.82 -18.49
C ASP A 38 -5.49 9.33 -18.71
N ASP A 39 -4.30 8.98 -19.20
CA ASP A 39 -3.86 7.59 -19.34
C ASP A 39 -3.80 6.87 -18.00
N LEU A 40 -3.27 7.52 -16.96
CA LEU A 40 -3.33 7.02 -15.59
C LEU A 40 -4.78 6.85 -15.13
N ASP A 41 -5.64 7.83 -15.37
CA ASP A 41 -7.04 7.76 -14.92
C ASP A 41 -7.81 6.63 -15.60
N ASN A 42 -7.60 6.46 -16.90
CA ASN A 42 -8.14 5.36 -17.70
C ASN A 42 -7.65 4.01 -17.19
N PHE A 43 -6.37 3.90 -16.81
CA PHE A 43 -5.84 2.70 -16.15
C PHE A 43 -6.56 2.42 -14.82
N LEU A 44 -6.75 3.44 -13.98
CA LEU A 44 -7.42 3.30 -12.68
C LEU A 44 -8.93 2.99 -12.78
N LEU A 45 -9.56 3.31 -13.91
CA LEU A 45 -10.95 2.97 -14.21
C LEU A 45 -11.16 1.50 -14.59
N GLN A 46 -10.09 0.76 -14.89
CA GLN A 46 -10.20 -0.63 -15.32
C GLN A 46 -10.79 -1.52 -14.21
N THR A 47 -11.50 -2.56 -14.64
CA THR A 47 -11.98 -3.62 -13.76
C THR A 47 -11.03 -4.81 -13.77
N TRP A 48 -10.76 -5.36 -12.60
CA TRP A 48 -9.87 -6.49 -12.38
C TRP A 48 -10.68 -7.74 -12.04
N ARG A 49 -10.25 -8.90 -12.53
CA ARG A 49 -11.02 -10.15 -12.38
C ARG A 49 -10.33 -11.12 -11.43
N LYS A 50 -11.12 -11.79 -10.60
CA LYS A 50 -10.70 -13.00 -9.88
C LYS A 50 -10.65 -14.20 -10.83
N ALA A 51 -10.06 -15.29 -10.36
CA ALA A 51 -10.02 -16.55 -11.11
C ALA A 51 -11.42 -17.11 -11.44
N ASP A 52 -12.43 -16.80 -10.62
CA ASP A 52 -13.84 -17.16 -10.85
C ASP A 52 -14.57 -16.24 -11.87
N GLY A 53 -13.87 -15.26 -12.44
CA GLY A 53 -14.40 -14.31 -13.42
C GLY A 53 -15.06 -13.07 -12.82
N THR A 54 -15.26 -13.01 -11.51
CA THR A 54 -15.87 -11.86 -10.82
C THR A 54 -15.03 -10.61 -11.02
N ALA A 55 -15.64 -9.56 -11.55
CA ALA A 55 -14.98 -8.29 -11.82
C ALA A 55 -15.14 -7.31 -10.64
N TYR A 56 -14.05 -6.64 -10.28
CA TYR A 56 -14.01 -5.61 -9.25
C TYR A 56 -13.36 -4.35 -9.80
N PRO A 57 -13.92 -3.15 -9.55
CA PRO A 57 -13.17 -1.92 -9.71
C PRO A 57 -12.06 -1.84 -8.64
N LEU A 58 -11.12 -0.91 -8.80
CA LEU A 58 -10.17 -0.59 -7.74
C LEU A 58 -10.92 -0.06 -6.50
N LEU A 59 -10.60 -0.63 -5.33
CA LEU A 59 -11.21 -0.22 -4.07
C LEU A 59 -10.74 1.18 -3.64
N ALA A 60 -9.44 1.45 -3.78
CA ALA A 60 -8.80 2.71 -3.44
C ALA A 60 -7.41 2.78 -4.07
N THR A 61 -6.90 3.99 -4.23
CA THR A 61 -5.58 4.27 -4.79
C THR A 61 -4.87 5.30 -3.93
N CYS A 62 -3.59 5.06 -3.63
CA CYS A 62 -2.72 6.07 -3.04
C CYS A 62 -1.74 6.56 -4.11
N ILE A 63 -1.70 7.87 -4.33
CA ILE A 63 -0.77 8.52 -5.27
C ILE A 63 0.20 9.41 -4.51
N ASP A 64 1.50 9.14 -4.69
CA ASP A 64 2.55 9.91 -4.01
C ASP A 64 2.68 11.32 -4.58
N SER A 65 2.62 12.29 -3.67
CA SER A 65 2.77 13.70 -4.00
C SER A 65 4.21 14.18 -3.82
N GLY A 66 5.17 13.29 -3.55
CA GLY A 66 6.58 13.63 -3.53
C GLY A 66 7.08 14.15 -4.88
N GLY A 67 8.11 15.02 -4.86
CA GLY A 67 8.76 15.53 -6.07
C GLY A 67 8.09 16.76 -6.69
N HIS A 68 8.35 16.98 -7.99
CA HIS A 68 8.05 18.23 -8.70
C HIS A 68 6.57 18.43 -9.06
N HIS A 69 5.75 17.37 -9.04
CA HIS A 69 4.35 17.40 -9.48
C HIS A 69 3.32 17.44 -8.34
N THR A 70 3.73 17.93 -7.16
CA THR A 70 2.91 17.91 -5.92
C THR A 70 1.49 18.49 -6.12
N ASP A 71 1.39 19.68 -6.71
CA ASP A 71 0.11 20.38 -6.89
C ASP A 71 -0.81 19.66 -7.90
N ALA A 72 -0.24 19.03 -8.93
CA ALA A 72 -1.00 18.23 -9.91
C ALA A 72 -1.58 16.97 -9.25
N VAL A 73 -0.76 16.25 -8.46
CA VAL A 73 -1.22 15.10 -7.67
C VAL A 73 -2.37 15.48 -6.73
N TYR A 74 -2.28 16.63 -6.05
CA TYR A 74 -3.33 17.10 -5.16
C TYR A 74 -4.64 17.39 -5.89
N ARG A 75 -4.61 18.05 -7.06
CA ARG A 75 -5.82 18.30 -7.86
C ARG A 75 -6.43 16.99 -8.35
N PHE A 76 -5.60 16.13 -8.94
CA PHE A 76 -6.00 14.82 -9.45
C PHE A 76 -6.72 14.00 -8.37
N ALA A 77 -6.12 13.85 -7.18
CA ALA A 77 -6.73 13.11 -6.08
C ALA A 77 -8.00 13.77 -5.54
N LYS A 78 -8.01 15.10 -5.41
CA LYS A 78 -9.18 15.85 -4.89
C LYS A 78 -10.42 15.69 -5.77
N GLU A 79 -10.25 15.81 -7.08
CA GLU A 79 -11.33 15.66 -8.06
C GLU A 79 -11.92 14.25 -8.07
N ARG A 80 -11.14 13.25 -7.62
CA ARG A 80 -11.43 11.81 -7.75
C ARG A 80 -11.64 11.13 -6.40
N LEU A 81 -11.90 11.91 -5.35
CA LEU A 81 -12.09 11.42 -3.99
C LEU A 81 -13.27 10.44 -3.86
N ASN A 82 -14.30 10.60 -4.69
CA ASN A 82 -15.43 9.66 -4.79
C ASN A 82 -15.00 8.24 -5.21
N ARG A 83 -13.90 8.11 -5.96
CA ARG A 83 -13.26 6.83 -6.32
C ARG A 83 -12.15 6.42 -5.34
N ARG A 84 -12.04 7.10 -4.19
CA ARG A 84 -11.06 6.82 -3.14
C ARG A 84 -9.61 6.87 -3.63
N ILE A 85 -9.33 7.87 -4.47
CA ILE A 85 -7.96 8.23 -4.86
C ILE A 85 -7.45 9.27 -3.86
N PHE A 86 -6.39 8.92 -3.13
CA PHE A 86 -5.84 9.72 -2.04
C PHE A 86 -4.42 10.17 -2.36
N ALA A 87 -4.14 11.45 -2.14
CA ALA A 87 -2.77 11.94 -2.15
C ALA A 87 -2.07 11.49 -0.86
N ILE A 88 -0.82 11.04 -1.00
CA ILE A 88 0.00 10.61 0.12
C ILE A 88 1.34 11.33 0.11
N LYS A 89 1.98 11.41 1.28
CA LYS A 89 3.38 11.79 1.41
C LYS A 89 4.08 10.88 2.40
N GLY A 90 5.19 10.30 1.98
CA GLY A 90 6.04 9.51 2.86
C GLY A 90 6.74 10.34 3.94
N MET A 91 6.78 9.81 5.15
CA MET A 91 7.54 10.34 6.29
C MET A 91 8.36 9.20 6.89
N GLY A 92 9.67 9.26 6.72
CA GLY A 92 10.61 8.36 7.40
C GLY A 92 10.76 8.74 8.87
N GLY A 93 11.37 7.84 9.64
CA GLY A 93 11.69 8.05 11.04
C GLY A 93 11.05 7.01 11.96
N SER A 94 11.85 6.55 12.92
CA SER A 94 11.39 5.65 13.97
C SER A 94 10.27 6.27 14.80
N GLY A 95 9.24 5.49 15.09
CA GLY A 95 8.08 5.90 15.89
C GLY A 95 6.99 6.68 15.13
N VAL A 96 7.14 6.88 13.81
CA VAL A 96 6.06 7.44 12.98
C VAL A 96 5.02 6.34 12.71
N PRO A 97 3.74 6.50 13.13
CA PRO A 97 2.68 5.54 12.83
C PRO A 97 2.50 5.36 11.32
N PHE A 98 2.14 4.15 10.90
CA PHE A 98 1.99 3.84 9.47
C PHE A 98 0.93 4.72 8.80
N ILE A 99 -0.26 4.86 9.40
CA ILE A 99 -1.33 5.75 8.94
C ILE A 99 -1.62 6.81 10.00
N ARG A 100 -1.78 8.06 9.55
CA ARG A 100 -2.34 9.17 10.32
C ARG A 100 -3.62 9.67 9.65
N ASN A 101 -4.46 10.38 10.41
CA ASN A 101 -5.61 11.06 9.82
C ASN A 101 -5.15 12.05 8.73
N PRO A 102 -5.92 12.20 7.64
CA PRO A 102 -5.54 13.10 6.57
C PRO A 102 -5.63 14.55 7.02
N SER A 103 -4.82 15.40 6.41
CA SER A 103 -4.92 16.84 6.56
C SER A 103 -5.34 17.49 5.24
N LYS A 104 -6.01 18.64 5.32
CA LYS A 104 -6.31 19.51 4.16
C LYS A 104 -5.45 20.78 4.16
N ASN A 105 -4.33 20.76 4.90
CA ASN A 105 -3.43 21.89 5.03
C ASN A 105 -2.46 21.95 3.85
N ASN A 106 -3.01 22.17 2.66
CA ASN A 106 -2.29 22.43 1.42
C ASN A 106 -3.08 23.46 0.60
N ARG A 107 -2.44 24.05 -0.41
CA ARG A 107 -3.01 25.13 -1.23
C ARG A 107 -4.30 24.71 -1.96
N VAL A 108 -4.38 23.44 -2.37
CA VAL A 108 -5.49 22.88 -3.15
C VAL A 108 -6.65 22.39 -2.26
N LYS A 109 -6.44 22.32 -0.93
CA LYS A 109 -7.36 21.72 0.05
C LYS A 109 -7.70 20.24 -0.24
N ALA A 110 -6.76 19.52 -0.85
CA ALA A 110 -6.85 18.08 -1.08
C ALA A 110 -6.65 17.29 0.23
N GLU A 111 -7.20 16.08 0.34
CA GLU A 111 -6.89 15.18 1.45
C GLU A 111 -5.50 14.58 1.26
N LEU A 112 -4.60 14.87 2.22
CA LEU A 112 -3.24 14.37 2.22
C LEU A 112 -3.02 13.45 3.43
N PHE A 113 -2.69 12.19 3.16
CA PHE A 113 -2.27 11.24 4.18
C PHE A 113 -0.75 11.25 4.34
N ILE A 114 -0.29 11.38 5.57
CA ILE A 114 1.13 11.18 5.91
C ILE A 114 1.35 9.72 6.26
N LEU A 115 2.25 9.05 5.53
CA LEU A 115 2.55 7.65 5.72
C LEU A 115 3.88 7.45 6.44
N GLY A 116 3.87 6.71 7.55
CA GLY A 116 5.09 6.26 8.22
C GLY A 116 5.76 5.15 7.42
N VAL A 117 6.60 5.52 6.45
CA VAL A 117 7.09 4.56 5.44
C VAL A 117 7.95 3.45 6.04
N ASP A 118 8.71 3.75 7.09
CA ASP A 118 9.58 2.77 7.78
C ASP A 118 8.76 1.65 8.44
N ALA A 119 7.60 1.98 9.00
CA ALA A 119 6.69 1.02 9.61
C ALA A 119 6.08 0.10 8.53
N GLY A 120 5.63 0.69 7.42
CA GLY A 120 5.09 -0.06 6.30
C GLY A 120 6.13 -0.98 5.63
N LYS A 121 7.35 -0.49 5.42
CA LYS A 121 8.49 -1.30 4.92
C LYS A 121 8.79 -2.47 5.85
N THR A 122 8.79 -2.24 7.16
CA THR A 122 8.96 -3.34 8.14
C THR A 122 7.88 -4.41 7.97
N THR A 123 6.62 -4.03 7.85
CA THR A 123 5.51 -4.97 7.64
C THR A 123 5.63 -5.71 6.30
N ILE A 124 6.06 -5.04 5.23
CA ILE A 124 6.25 -5.68 3.91
C ILE A 124 7.33 -6.76 4.00
N TYR A 125 8.49 -6.46 4.60
CA TYR A 125 9.56 -7.45 4.71
C TYR A 125 9.13 -8.66 5.54
N GLN A 126 8.41 -8.44 6.65
CA GLN A 126 7.83 -9.53 7.44
C GLN A 126 6.87 -10.41 6.62
N ARG A 127 6.07 -9.81 5.72
CA ARG A 127 5.17 -10.56 4.83
C ARG A 127 5.93 -11.36 3.77
N LEU A 128 7.00 -10.80 3.20
CA LEU A 128 7.84 -11.48 2.20
C LEU A 128 8.63 -12.67 2.80
N GLU A 129 8.80 -12.71 4.12
CA GLU A 129 9.39 -13.84 4.84
C GLU A 129 8.41 -15.02 4.99
N VAL A 130 7.10 -14.80 4.91
CA VAL A 130 6.09 -15.88 4.98
C VAL A 130 6.21 -16.79 3.76
N LYS A 131 6.46 -18.09 3.97
CA LYS A 131 6.72 -19.06 2.89
C LYS A 131 5.52 -19.93 2.50
N THR A 132 4.49 -19.96 3.33
CA THR A 132 3.30 -20.78 3.13
C THR A 132 2.09 -19.89 2.83
N PRO A 133 1.28 -20.20 1.79
CA PRO A 133 0.02 -19.52 1.54
C PRO A 133 -0.88 -19.46 2.78
N GLY A 134 -1.59 -18.34 2.94
CA GLY A 134 -2.38 -18.01 4.14
C GLY A 134 -2.15 -16.57 4.61
N PRO A 135 -2.54 -16.26 5.87
CA PRO A 135 -2.43 -14.91 6.42
C PRO A 135 -1.04 -14.30 6.21
N ASN A 136 -0.99 -13.05 5.74
CA ASN A 136 0.22 -12.29 5.44
C ASN A 136 1.08 -12.79 4.26
N TYR A 137 0.72 -13.87 3.57
CA TYR A 137 1.47 -14.33 2.41
C TYR A 137 1.32 -13.40 1.20
N CYS A 138 2.38 -13.27 0.40
CA CYS A 138 2.41 -12.44 -0.80
C CYS A 138 2.51 -13.32 -2.05
N HIS A 139 1.42 -13.40 -2.81
CA HIS A 139 1.39 -14.04 -4.12
C HIS A 139 1.87 -13.06 -5.19
N PHE A 140 2.72 -13.55 -6.09
CA PHE A 140 3.16 -12.82 -7.27
C PHE A 140 2.91 -13.70 -8.50
N PRO A 141 2.31 -13.16 -9.57
CA PRO A 141 2.01 -13.92 -10.75
C PRO A 141 3.29 -14.16 -11.55
N SER A 142 3.40 -15.34 -12.16
CA SER A 142 4.53 -15.71 -13.01
C SER A 142 4.37 -15.30 -14.47
N ASN A 143 3.19 -14.79 -14.87
CA ASN A 143 2.97 -14.38 -16.24
C ASN A 143 3.74 -13.07 -16.54
N PRO A 144 4.55 -13.00 -17.61
CA PRO A 144 5.34 -11.81 -17.92
C PRO A 144 4.49 -10.55 -18.12
N GLU A 145 3.27 -10.71 -18.63
CA GLU A 145 2.36 -9.59 -18.85
C GLU A 145 2.04 -8.83 -17.56
N ALA A 146 1.93 -9.49 -16.41
CA ALA A 146 1.64 -8.81 -15.15
C ALA A 146 2.77 -7.89 -14.67
N GLY A 147 3.95 -7.90 -15.30
CA GLY A 147 5.02 -6.94 -15.05
C GLY A 147 5.92 -7.24 -13.86
N TYR A 148 5.74 -8.38 -13.19
CA TYR A 148 6.57 -8.83 -12.06
C TYR A 148 7.88 -9.46 -12.52
N THR A 149 8.76 -8.63 -13.11
CA THR A 149 10.07 -9.05 -13.62
C THR A 149 11.14 -9.10 -12.51
N GLU A 150 12.34 -9.57 -12.85
CA GLU A 150 13.48 -9.51 -11.93
C GLU A 150 13.79 -8.07 -11.46
N GLU A 151 13.63 -7.07 -12.34
CA GLU A 151 13.81 -5.65 -11.99
C GLU A 151 12.81 -5.22 -10.91
N TYR A 152 11.55 -5.67 -11.01
CA TYR A 152 10.55 -5.41 -9.99
C TYR A 152 10.98 -5.96 -8.62
N PHE A 153 11.47 -7.21 -8.56
CA PHE A 153 11.89 -7.83 -7.30
C PHE A 153 13.18 -7.23 -6.73
N LYS A 154 14.11 -6.79 -7.59
CA LYS A 154 15.27 -5.98 -7.16
C LYS A 154 14.80 -4.70 -6.49
N GLY A 155 13.86 -3.99 -7.09
CA GLY A 155 13.26 -2.78 -6.50
C GLY A 155 12.47 -3.05 -5.22
N LEU A 156 11.70 -4.13 -5.16
CA LEU A 156 10.89 -4.51 -3.98
C LEU A 156 11.77 -4.82 -2.78
N THR A 157 12.98 -5.32 -3.02
CA THR A 157 13.94 -5.70 -1.98
C THR A 157 15.15 -4.77 -1.92
N ALA A 158 15.08 -3.59 -2.56
CA ALA A 158 16.20 -2.69 -2.75
C ALA A 158 16.79 -2.14 -1.44
N GLU A 159 15.98 -2.07 -0.38
CA GLU A 159 16.40 -1.51 0.90
C GLU A 159 16.68 -2.59 1.95
N LYS A 160 17.42 -2.23 2.99
CA LYS A 160 17.58 -3.05 4.20
C LYS A 160 17.45 -2.17 5.43
N LYS A 161 16.90 -2.76 6.49
CA LYS A 161 16.88 -2.15 7.81
C LYS A 161 18.26 -2.28 8.45
N VAL A 162 18.81 -1.17 8.91
CA VAL A 162 20.08 -1.14 9.65
C VAL A 162 19.89 -0.40 10.97
N VAL A 163 20.67 -0.81 11.98
CA VAL A 163 20.69 -0.14 13.28
C VAL A 163 22.00 0.62 13.39
N ARG A 164 21.92 1.92 13.69
CA ARG A 164 23.09 2.77 13.92
C ARG A 164 23.01 3.45 15.28
N PHE A 165 24.16 3.63 15.91
CA PHE A 165 24.27 4.39 17.15
C PHE A 165 24.40 5.88 16.83
N VAL A 166 23.43 6.69 17.24
CA VAL A 166 23.41 8.14 16.98
C VAL A 166 23.12 8.88 18.27
N LYS A 167 24.05 9.74 18.70
CA LYS A 167 23.94 10.54 19.94
C LYS A 167 23.57 9.70 21.16
N GLY A 168 24.26 8.58 21.38
CA GLY A 168 24.03 7.74 22.56
C GLY A 168 22.83 6.78 22.47
N ARG A 169 22.11 6.74 21.34
CA ARG A 169 20.90 5.92 21.18
C ARG A 169 20.97 5.07 19.92
N LEU A 170 20.51 3.82 20.01
CA LEU A 170 20.27 2.99 18.84
C LEU A 170 19.08 3.55 18.07
N LYS A 171 19.28 3.77 16.76
CA LYS A 171 18.24 4.20 15.84
C LYS A 171 18.24 3.30 14.62
N GLU A 172 17.05 2.96 14.18
CA GLU A 172 16.82 2.15 13.00
C GLU A 172 16.69 3.06 11.78
N TYR A 173 17.28 2.65 10.65
CA TYR A 173 17.25 3.35 9.38
C TYR A 173 16.99 2.34 8.25
N TRP A 174 16.37 2.81 7.18
CA TRP A 174 16.28 2.08 5.93
C TRP A 174 17.31 2.62 4.95
N GLU A 175 18.11 1.71 4.39
CA GLU A 175 19.20 2.06 3.47
C GLU A 175 19.13 1.21 2.22
N ILE A 176 19.34 1.84 1.07
CA ILE A 176 19.50 1.16 -0.21
C ILE A 176 20.72 0.21 -0.11
N LYS A 177 20.50 -1.06 -0.47
CA LYS A 177 21.52 -2.12 -0.43
C LYS A 177 22.60 -1.88 -1.47
N ASP A 178 22.18 -1.59 -2.71
CA ASP A 178 23.04 -1.36 -3.85
C ASP A 178 23.03 0.13 -4.21
N LYS A 179 24.12 0.82 -3.92
CA LYS A 179 24.23 2.26 -4.19
C LYS A 179 24.28 2.58 -5.69
N GLU A 180 24.62 1.61 -6.52
CA GLU A 180 24.61 1.73 -7.99
C GLU A 180 23.19 1.53 -8.52
N HIS A 181 22.41 0.63 -7.90
CA HIS A 181 21.00 0.41 -8.22
C HIS A 181 20.05 1.01 -7.18
N LYS A 182 19.81 2.32 -7.28
CA LYS A 182 18.96 3.07 -6.33
C LYS A 182 17.45 2.92 -6.52
N ARG A 183 17.00 2.14 -7.52
CA ARG A 183 15.58 1.97 -7.82
C ARG A 183 14.89 1.18 -6.72
N ASN A 184 13.95 1.81 -6.03
CA ASN A 184 13.19 1.26 -4.89
C ASN A 184 11.68 1.43 -5.07
N GLU A 185 11.24 1.91 -6.25
CA GLU A 185 9.86 2.25 -6.56
C GLU A 185 8.89 1.10 -6.27
N PRO A 186 9.19 -0.18 -6.62
CA PRO A 186 8.31 -1.30 -6.26
C PRO A 186 8.07 -1.47 -4.75
N LEU A 187 9.07 -1.22 -3.90
CA LEU A 187 8.91 -1.28 -2.45
C LEU A 187 7.98 -0.17 -1.96
N ASP A 188 8.16 1.05 -2.47
CA ASP A 188 7.31 2.18 -2.12
C ASP A 188 5.87 1.99 -2.64
N LEU A 189 5.68 1.47 -3.85
CA LEU A 189 4.36 1.13 -4.39
C LEU A 189 3.64 0.09 -3.52
N ARG A 190 4.34 -0.97 -3.10
CA ARG A 190 3.75 -1.99 -2.21
C ARG A 190 3.37 -1.39 -0.85
N ASN A 191 4.12 -0.39 -0.39
CA ASN A 191 3.82 0.39 0.81
C ASN A 191 2.53 1.20 0.63
N TYR A 192 2.39 1.86 -0.51
CA TYR A 192 1.22 2.67 -0.84
C TYR A 192 -0.04 1.82 -1.03
N ALA A 193 0.08 0.65 -1.65
CA ALA A 193 -1.00 -0.33 -1.74
C ALA A 193 -1.45 -0.82 -0.35
N THR A 194 -0.49 -1.07 0.55
CA THR A 194 -0.79 -1.44 1.95
C THR A 194 -1.46 -0.29 2.70
N ALA A 195 -1.09 0.96 2.39
CA ALA A 195 -1.73 2.13 2.96
C ALA A 195 -3.17 2.30 2.45
N ALA A 196 -3.42 2.08 1.16
CA ALA A 196 -4.76 2.13 0.57
C ALA A 196 -5.71 1.13 1.26
N LEU A 197 -5.23 -0.08 1.57
CA LEU A 197 -5.97 -1.06 2.35
C LEU A 197 -6.28 -0.54 3.77
N ALA A 198 -5.26 -0.01 4.46
CA ALA A 198 -5.39 0.45 5.85
C ALA A 198 -6.30 1.69 6.00
N ILE A 199 -6.32 2.57 4.99
CA ILE A 199 -7.23 3.72 4.90
C ILE A 199 -8.66 3.24 4.64
N SER A 200 -8.84 2.32 3.68
CA SER A 200 -10.17 1.89 3.22
C SER A 200 -10.88 0.92 4.17
N ARG A 201 -10.11 0.17 4.99
CA ARG A 201 -10.59 -0.81 5.98
C ARG A 201 -11.73 -1.70 5.46
N PRO A 202 -11.57 -2.35 4.29
CA PRO A 202 -12.59 -3.27 3.79
C PRO A 202 -12.73 -4.48 4.71
N VAL A 203 -13.90 -5.11 4.67
CA VAL A 203 -14.09 -6.42 5.28
C VAL A 203 -13.49 -7.47 4.35
N LEU A 204 -12.45 -8.18 4.81
CA LEU A 204 -11.71 -9.17 4.01
C LEU A 204 -12.14 -10.62 4.26
N LYS A 205 -13.16 -10.86 5.09
CA LYS A 205 -13.63 -12.22 5.38
C LYS A 205 -14.06 -12.91 4.09
N LYS A 206 -13.69 -14.19 3.93
CA LYS A 206 -14.31 -15.03 2.91
C LYS A 206 -15.81 -15.10 3.21
N THR A 207 -16.63 -14.66 2.27
CA THR A 207 -18.05 -15.02 2.26
C THR A 207 -18.14 -16.46 1.76
N ASP A 208 -18.81 -17.32 2.53
CA ASP A 208 -19.17 -18.65 2.06
C ASP A 208 -20.03 -18.55 0.79
N ALA A 209 -20.13 -19.64 0.02
CA ALA A 209 -20.87 -19.69 -1.25
C ALA A 209 -22.34 -19.23 -1.14
N ASP A 210 -22.91 -19.23 0.07
CA ASP A 210 -24.28 -18.80 0.36
C ASP A 210 -24.38 -17.36 0.92
N GLY A 211 -23.32 -16.55 0.86
CA GLY A 211 -23.35 -15.12 1.21
C GLY A 211 -23.60 -14.81 2.69
N THR A 212 -23.58 -15.82 3.57
CA THR A 212 -23.84 -15.62 5.00
C THR A 212 -22.55 -15.25 5.71
N THR A 213 -22.49 -14.06 6.31
CA THR A 213 -21.34 -13.66 7.14
C THR A 213 -21.38 -14.44 8.47
N VAL A 214 -20.41 -15.31 8.70
CA VAL A 214 -20.26 -15.98 10.01
C VAL A 214 -19.94 -14.92 11.07
N GLN A 215 -20.93 -14.64 11.92
CA GLN A 215 -20.77 -13.77 13.08
C GLN A 215 -19.80 -14.42 14.06
N PRO A 216 -18.80 -13.69 14.60
CA PRO A 216 -17.92 -14.25 15.60
C PRO A 216 -18.73 -14.58 16.86
N VAL A 217 -18.65 -15.84 17.30
CA VAL A 217 -19.22 -16.30 18.57
C VAL A 217 -18.63 -15.46 19.70
N LYS A 218 -19.46 -14.64 20.35
CA LYS A 218 -19.08 -13.92 21.56
C LYS A 218 -18.74 -14.95 22.64
N LYS A 219 -17.46 -15.18 22.92
CA LYS A 219 -17.07 -15.90 24.14
C LYS A 219 -17.59 -15.09 25.33
N ALA A 220 -18.53 -15.67 26.07
CA ALA A 220 -19.05 -15.10 27.31
C ALA A 220 -17.86 -14.85 28.26
N ARG A 221 -17.72 -13.60 28.72
CA ARG A 221 -16.78 -13.26 29.79
C ARG A 221 -17.25 -13.99 31.05
N GLY A 222 -16.49 -14.99 31.49
CA GLY A 222 -16.69 -15.66 32.77
C GLY A 222 -16.76 -14.63 33.90
N ARG A 223 -17.83 -14.70 34.69
CA ARG A 223 -18.09 -13.84 35.84
C ARG A 223 -17.01 -14.12 36.89
N ARG A 224 -16.16 -13.14 37.21
CA ARG A 224 -15.22 -13.24 38.35
C ARG A 224 -16.06 -13.27 39.63
N GLN A 225 -16.06 -14.40 40.33
CA GLN A 225 -16.53 -14.44 41.72
C GLN A 225 -15.45 -13.85 42.63
N LEU A 226 -15.80 -12.77 43.32
CA LEU A 226 -15.03 -12.25 44.45
C LEU A 226 -15.50 -13.01 45.68
N SER A 227 -14.70 -13.95 46.18
CA SER A 227 -14.90 -14.55 47.50
C SER A 227 -14.43 -13.56 48.56
N GLY A 228 -15.37 -13.08 49.39
CA GLY A 228 -15.07 -12.26 50.56
C GLY A 228 -14.61 -13.12 51.74
N GLY A 229 -13.71 -12.54 52.54
CA GLY A 229 -13.54 -12.74 53.99
C GLY A 229 -13.07 -14.11 54.48
N ILE A 230 -11.95 -14.15 55.20
CA ILE A 230 -11.89 -14.02 56.67
C ILE A 230 -10.72 -13.12 57.01
#